data_AF-A0A673HV12-F1
#
_entry.id   AF-A0A673HV12-F1
#
_cell.length_a   1.000
_cell.length_b   1.000
_cell.length_c   1.000
_cell.angle_alpha   90.00
_cell.angle_beta   90.00
_cell.angle_gamma   90.00
#
_symmetry.space_group_name_H-M   'P 1'
#
loop_
_entity.id
_entity.type
_entity.pdbx_description
1 polymer ?
#
loop_
_entity_poly.entity_id
_entity_poly.type
_entity_poly.pdbx_seq_one_letter_code
_entity_poly.pdbx_strand_id
1 'polypeptide(L)'
;VFSRILQANKEISGMLLEGDMVLPTTKNAMKCLNDYCRWPKSSSGWVEVPYSIANDFYDYERTVIENAMKSIAAKTCVHFVPRTNQVDYISIENLVGCSSTVGRAGGKQQLSLSVGGCVFHGIIEHELLHSLGFHHEHTRSDRDQYIWINWQNIPQASAHNFQIKDTNNLNTPYDYNSIMHYGRTAFTITYGMETIVPIPNPLVQIGQRQELSDIDIQRINKLYECGEHITPM
;
A
#
# COMPACT_ATOMS: atom_id res chain seq x y z
N VAL A 1 14.90 10.31 9.34
CA VAL A 1 15.30 9.00 8.77
C VAL A 1 14.16 8.56 7.86
N PHE A 2 14.42 8.28 6.58
CA PHE A 2 13.37 7.80 5.67
C PHE A 2 12.75 6.49 6.19
N SER A 3 11.48 6.23 5.85
CA SER A 3 10.94 4.88 6.04
C SER A 3 11.78 3.88 5.23
N ARG A 4 11.76 2.60 5.61
CA ARG A 4 12.51 1.56 4.88
C ARG A 4 12.15 1.52 3.39
N ILE A 5 10.87 1.71 3.06
CA ILE A 5 10.37 1.82 1.68
C ILE A 5 11.04 2.98 0.94
N LEU A 6 10.93 4.20 1.47
CA LEU A 6 11.52 5.38 0.84
C LEU A 6 13.05 5.29 0.73
N GLN A 7 13.70 4.63 1.69
CA GLN A 7 15.14 4.36 1.64
C GLN A 7 15.50 3.34 0.54
N ALA A 8 14.70 2.28 0.38
CA ALA A 8 14.89 1.29 -0.68
C ALA A 8 14.63 1.89 -2.07
N ASN A 9 13.71 2.86 -2.15
CA ASN A 9 13.29 3.50 -3.40
C ASN A 9 14.09 4.75 -3.77
N LYS A 10 15.07 5.17 -2.95
CA LYS A 10 15.77 6.45 -3.13
C LYS A 10 16.30 6.67 -4.55
N GLU A 11 16.84 5.62 -5.18
CA GLU A 11 17.42 5.65 -6.53
C GLU A 11 16.37 5.71 -7.66
N ILE A 12 15.12 5.34 -7.36
CA ILE A 12 14.01 5.28 -8.33
C ILE A 12 12.86 6.23 -7.97
N SER A 13 13.03 7.04 -6.93
CA SER A 13 11.97 7.87 -6.34
C SER A 13 11.33 8.85 -7.33
N GLY A 14 12.09 9.35 -8.32
CA GLY A 14 11.56 10.23 -9.37
C GLY A 14 10.68 9.55 -10.42
N MET A 15 10.59 8.22 -10.41
CA MET A 15 9.77 7.41 -11.33
C MET A 15 8.49 6.89 -10.68
N LEU A 16 8.32 7.10 -9.37
CA LEU A 16 7.23 6.55 -8.57
C LEU A 16 6.35 7.68 -8.04
N LEU A 17 5.04 7.52 -8.18
CA LEU A 17 4.07 8.38 -7.51
C LEU A 17 4.13 8.06 -6.02
N GLU A 18 4.25 9.09 -5.17
CA GLU A 18 4.33 8.90 -3.72
C GLU A 18 5.42 7.90 -3.33
N GLY A 19 6.52 7.88 -4.08
CA GLY A 19 7.71 7.13 -3.73
C GLY A 19 7.65 5.61 -3.88
N ASP A 20 6.48 4.98 -4.00
CA ASP A 20 6.29 3.51 -4.09
C ASP A 20 5.13 3.07 -5.00
N MET A 21 4.32 3.99 -5.54
CA MET A 21 3.24 3.62 -6.46
C MET A 21 3.66 3.75 -7.93
N VAL A 22 3.52 2.67 -8.69
CA VAL A 22 3.74 2.65 -10.13
C VAL A 22 2.49 3.15 -10.84
N LEU A 23 2.64 4.19 -11.67
CA LEU A 23 1.57 4.66 -12.55
C LEU A 23 1.40 3.70 -13.74
N PRO A 24 0.18 3.25 -14.07
CA PRO A 24 -0.04 2.42 -15.24
C PRO A 24 0.30 3.22 -16.52
N THR A 25 1.28 2.74 -17.29
CA THR A 25 1.76 3.39 -18.53
C THR A 25 0.77 3.33 -19.69
N THR A 26 -0.29 2.52 -19.57
CA THR A 26 -1.27 2.25 -20.63
C THR A 26 -2.61 2.96 -20.45
N LYS A 27 -2.82 3.73 -19.36
CA LYS A 27 -4.12 4.35 -19.04
C LYS A 27 -3.95 5.82 -18.63
N ASN A 28 -4.27 6.74 -19.54
CA ASN A 28 -4.09 8.20 -19.36
C ASN A 28 -5.13 8.87 -18.44
N ALA A 29 -6.16 8.15 -18.00
CA ALA A 29 -7.20 8.66 -17.09
C ALA A 29 -7.73 7.52 -16.22
N MET A 30 -7.10 7.31 -15.05
CA MET A 30 -7.57 6.29 -14.10
C MET A 30 -8.24 6.97 -12.91
N LYS A 31 -9.46 7.49 -13.11
CA LYS A 31 -10.45 7.42 -12.04
C LYS A 31 -10.96 5.99 -12.09
N CYS A 32 -11.11 5.30 -10.95
CA CYS A 32 -11.75 3.97 -10.90
C CYS A 32 -13.19 4.10 -11.44
N LEU A 33 -13.35 4.04 -12.75
CA LEU A 33 -14.63 4.09 -13.44
C LEU A 33 -15.18 2.66 -13.38
N ASN A 34 -16.05 2.42 -12.40
CA ASN A 34 -16.62 1.13 -12.04
C ASN A 34 -15.59 0.15 -11.43
N ASP A 35 -16.06 -1.00 -10.92
CA ASP A 35 -15.28 -2.00 -10.18
C ASP A 35 -14.12 -2.66 -10.97
N TYR A 36 -13.80 -2.18 -12.17
CA TYR A 36 -12.72 -2.69 -13.01
C TYR A 36 -11.33 -2.53 -12.43
N CYS A 37 -11.14 -1.59 -11.50
CA CYS A 37 -9.87 -1.41 -10.79
C CYS A 37 -9.76 -2.29 -9.52
N ARG A 38 -10.82 -3.02 -9.15
CA ARG A 38 -10.82 -3.95 -8.03
C ARG A 38 -10.56 -5.37 -8.53
N TRP A 39 -10.01 -6.20 -7.65
CA TRP A 39 -9.98 -7.64 -7.88
C TRP A 39 -11.41 -8.20 -7.84
N PRO A 40 -11.78 -9.10 -8.76
CA PRO A 40 -13.16 -9.57 -8.85
C PRO A 40 -13.52 -10.42 -7.64
N LYS A 41 -14.71 -10.17 -7.09
CA LYS A 41 -15.31 -11.02 -6.07
C LYS A 41 -16.09 -12.15 -6.74
N SER A 42 -15.82 -13.38 -6.32
CA SER A 42 -16.53 -14.57 -6.77
C SER A 42 -17.93 -14.66 -6.15
N SER A 43 -18.79 -15.49 -6.74
CA SER A 43 -20.14 -15.75 -6.23
C SER A 43 -20.17 -16.40 -4.84
N SER A 44 -19.07 -17.02 -4.40
CA SER A 44 -18.91 -17.57 -3.05
C SER A 44 -18.51 -16.51 -2.01
N GLY A 45 -18.30 -15.25 -2.44
CA GLY A 45 -17.95 -14.14 -1.56
C GLY A 45 -16.46 -13.92 -1.39
N TRP A 46 -15.60 -14.78 -1.96
CA TRP A 46 -14.15 -14.66 -1.90
C TRP A 46 -13.60 -13.78 -3.02
N VAL A 47 -12.54 -13.05 -2.72
CA VAL A 47 -11.75 -12.28 -3.70
C VAL A 47 -10.42 -13.01 -3.87
N GLU A 48 -10.28 -13.73 -4.98
CA GLU A 48 -9.04 -14.43 -5.29
C GLU A 48 -8.11 -13.49 -6.06
N VAL A 49 -6.89 -13.31 -5.54
CA VAL A 49 -5.83 -12.50 -6.14
C VAL A 49 -4.72 -13.45 -6.59
N PRO A 50 -4.67 -13.80 -7.89
CA PRO A 50 -3.63 -14.68 -8.41
C PRO A 50 -2.25 -14.05 -8.28
N TYR A 51 -1.25 -14.81 -7.85
CA TYR A 51 0.14 -14.34 -7.75
C TYR A 51 1.18 -15.35 -8.27
N SER A 52 2.34 -14.85 -8.63
CA SER A 52 3.55 -15.64 -8.86
C SER A 52 4.74 -15.01 -8.14
N ILE A 53 5.65 -15.82 -7.58
CA ILE A 53 6.89 -15.35 -6.94
C ILE A 53 8.08 -15.75 -7.82
N ALA A 54 8.89 -14.77 -8.20
CA ALA A 54 10.09 -14.97 -9.00
C ALA A 54 11.07 -15.99 -8.37
N ASN A 55 11.83 -16.69 -9.21
CA ASN A 55 12.67 -17.82 -8.77
C ASN A 55 13.89 -17.41 -7.94
N ASP A 56 14.23 -16.12 -7.91
CA ASP A 56 15.36 -15.53 -7.20
C ASP A 56 15.05 -15.13 -5.74
N PHE A 57 13.84 -15.40 -5.26
CA PHE A 57 13.54 -15.45 -3.83
C PHE A 57 13.83 -16.84 -3.26
N TYR A 58 14.59 -16.93 -2.18
CA TYR A 58 14.86 -18.17 -1.46
C TYR A 58 13.73 -18.50 -0.47
N ASP A 59 13.82 -19.66 0.19
CA ASP A 59 12.79 -20.20 1.07
C ASP A 59 12.40 -19.23 2.19
N TYR A 60 13.38 -18.50 2.73
CA TYR A 60 13.12 -17.50 3.77
C TYR A 60 12.23 -16.37 3.24
N GLU A 61 12.60 -15.74 2.12
CA GLU A 61 11.83 -14.62 1.58
C GLU A 61 10.44 -15.05 1.14
N ARG A 62 10.32 -16.23 0.51
CA ARG A 62 9.03 -16.84 0.15
C ARG A 62 8.14 -17.01 1.37
N THR A 63 8.69 -17.52 2.46
CA THR A 63 7.95 -17.73 3.71
C THR A 63 7.43 -16.40 4.26
N VAL A 64 8.25 -15.32 4.25
CA VAL A 64 7.82 -14.01 4.74
C VAL A 64 6.71 -13.42 3.84
N ILE A 65 6.84 -13.54 2.52
CA ILE A 65 5.83 -13.09 1.54
C ILE A 65 4.50 -13.83 1.76
N GLU A 66 4.54 -15.16 1.82
CA GLU A 66 3.35 -15.98 2.01
C GLU A 66 2.69 -15.75 3.39
N ASN A 67 3.47 -15.46 4.43
CA ASN A 67 2.92 -15.14 5.74
C ASN A 67 2.18 -13.80 5.76
N ALA A 68 2.67 -12.78 5.03
CA ALA A 68 1.96 -11.51 4.85
C ALA A 68 0.67 -11.67 4.02
N MET A 69 0.66 -12.58 3.04
CA MET A 69 -0.57 -12.92 2.33
C MET A 69 -1.58 -13.61 3.26
N LYS A 70 -1.11 -14.53 4.12
CA LYS A 70 -1.94 -15.26 5.07
C LYS A 70 -2.52 -14.35 6.15
N SER A 71 -1.80 -13.33 6.63
CA SER A 71 -2.33 -12.40 7.65
C SER A 71 -3.52 -11.59 7.12
N ILE A 72 -3.47 -11.15 5.86
CA ILE A 72 -4.61 -10.50 5.18
C ILE A 72 -5.77 -11.47 5.04
N ALA A 73 -5.51 -12.68 4.53
CA ALA A 73 -6.53 -13.70 4.30
C ALA A 73 -7.21 -14.20 5.59
N ALA A 74 -6.53 -14.12 6.73
CA ALA A 74 -7.09 -14.54 8.02
C ALA A 74 -8.17 -13.58 8.57
N LYS A 75 -8.21 -12.33 8.08
CA LYS A 75 -9.09 -11.27 8.60
C LYS A 75 -10.02 -10.67 7.54
N THR A 76 -9.97 -11.17 6.31
CA THR A 76 -10.70 -10.62 5.16
C THR A 76 -11.13 -11.70 4.19
N CYS A 77 -12.00 -11.35 3.22
CA CYS A 77 -12.38 -12.23 2.12
C CYS A 77 -11.33 -12.32 0.99
N VAL A 78 -10.17 -11.68 1.14
CA VAL A 78 -9.12 -11.62 0.12
C VAL A 78 -8.16 -12.78 0.29
N HIS A 79 -8.05 -13.64 -0.72
CA HIS A 79 -7.13 -14.77 -0.76
C HIS A 79 -6.13 -14.63 -1.89
N PHE A 80 -4.84 -14.63 -1.56
CA PHE A 80 -3.79 -14.72 -2.55
C PHE A 80 -3.61 -16.18 -2.96
N VAL A 81 -3.76 -16.47 -4.24
CA VAL A 81 -3.72 -17.84 -4.78
C VAL A 81 -2.59 -18.00 -5.78
N PRO A 82 -1.82 -19.12 -5.77
CA PRO A 82 -0.83 -19.37 -6.80
C PRO A 82 -1.47 -19.34 -8.18
N ARG A 83 -0.91 -18.51 -9.06
CA ARG A 83 -1.40 -18.36 -10.43
C ARG A 83 -1.22 -19.66 -11.21
N THR A 84 -2.22 -20.00 -12.00
CA THR A 84 -2.16 -21.03 -13.04
C THR A 84 -2.23 -20.36 -14.42
N ASN A 85 -3.42 -20.00 -14.87
CA ASN A 85 -3.70 -19.46 -16.21
C ASN A 85 -4.43 -18.11 -16.19
N GLN A 86 -4.63 -17.51 -15.01
CA GLN A 86 -5.32 -16.23 -14.87
C GLN A 86 -4.56 -15.14 -15.65
N VAL A 87 -5.33 -14.31 -16.36
CA VAL A 87 -4.81 -13.19 -17.16
C VAL A 87 -4.29 -12.09 -16.26
N ASP A 88 -5.09 -11.70 -15.26
CA ASP A 88 -4.76 -10.68 -14.28
C ASP A 88 -4.12 -11.33 -13.06
N TYR A 89 -2.93 -10.89 -12.68
CA TYR A 89 -2.20 -11.45 -11.55
C TYR A 89 -1.07 -10.52 -11.08
N ILE A 90 -0.68 -10.67 -9.82
CA ILE A 90 0.48 -10.02 -9.24
C ILE A 90 1.74 -10.84 -9.51
N SER A 91 2.74 -10.23 -10.13
CA SER A 91 4.08 -10.81 -10.31
C SER A 91 5.02 -10.21 -9.28
N ILE A 92 5.35 -10.99 -8.25
CA ILE A 92 6.25 -10.60 -7.16
C ILE A 92 7.68 -10.83 -7.61
N GLU A 93 8.45 -9.76 -7.72
CA GLU A 93 9.78 -9.76 -8.35
C GLU A 93 10.81 -9.05 -7.45
N ASN A 94 12.04 -9.57 -7.44
CA ASN A 94 13.15 -8.97 -6.71
C ASN A 94 13.81 -7.87 -7.57
N LEU A 95 13.17 -6.71 -7.62
CA LEU A 95 13.68 -5.53 -8.34
C LEU A 95 14.16 -4.47 -7.36
N VAL A 96 14.60 -3.33 -7.92
CA VAL A 96 15.03 -2.20 -7.11
C VAL A 96 13.83 -1.63 -6.36
N GLY A 97 13.95 -1.51 -5.04
CA GLY A 97 12.93 -0.88 -4.20
C GLY A 97 11.71 -1.75 -3.88
N CYS A 98 10.76 -1.13 -3.18
CA CYS A 98 9.45 -1.67 -2.81
C CYS A 98 8.41 -0.86 -3.58
N SER A 99 7.64 -1.50 -4.45
CA SER A 99 6.61 -0.76 -5.18
C SER A 99 5.52 -1.66 -5.71
N SER A 100 4.35 -1.07 -5.93
CA SER A 100 3.17 -1.76 -6.43
C SER A 100 2.32 -0.83 -7.28
N THR A 101 1.44 -1.44 -8.07
CA THR A 101 0.38 -0.70 -8.77
C THR A 101 -0.82 -0.55 -7.83
N VAL A 102 -1.61 0.52 -7.99
CA VAL A 102 -2.82 0.69 -7.19
C VAL A 102 -3.99 -0.04 -7.82
N GLY A 103 -4.50 -1.06 -7.13
CA GLY A 103 -5.62 -1.89 -7.59
C GLY A 103 -5.22 -2.87 -8.70
N ARG A 104 -6.24 -3.45 -9.34
CA ARG A 104 -6.09 -4.34 -10.49
C ARG A 104 -5.84 -3.53 -11.77
N ALA A 105 -4.62 -3.63 -12.31
CA ALA A 105 -4.22 -2.90 -13.51
C ALA A 105 -4.68 -3.57 -14.82
N GLY A 106 -4.84 -4.90 -14.78
CA GLY A 106 -5.10 -5.77 -15.94
C GLY A 106 -3.81 -6.39 -16.48
N GLY A 107 -3.83 -7.69 -16.79
CA GLY A 107 -2.66 -8.47 -17.17
C GLY A 107 -1.70 -8.74 -16.00
N LYS A 108 -0.44 -9.01 -16.35
CA LYS A 108 0.67 -9.07 -15.38
C LYS A 108 0.89 -7.69 -14.77
N GLN A 109 0.68 -7.54 -13.46
CA GLN A 109 1.10 -6.35 -12.73
C GLN A 109 2.24 -6.68 -11.77
N GLN A 110 3.31 -5.91 -11.84
CA GLN A 110 4.51 -6.15 -11.04
C GLN A 110 4.33 -5.60 -9.62
N LEU A 111 4.85 -6.35 -8.65
CA LEU A 111 5.06 -5.91 -7.27
C LEU A 111 6.54 -6.15 -6.95
N SER A 112 7.29 -5.07 -6.79
CA SER A 112 8.72 -5.12 -6.50
C SER A 112 8.95 -5.30 -5.01
N LEU A 113 9.75 -6.30 -4.63
CA LEU A 113 10.26 -6.48 -3.28
C LEU A 113 11.75 -6.76 -3.34
N SER A 114 12.57 -5.72 -3.24
CA SER A 114 14.00 -5.90 -3.10
C SER A 114 14.34 -6.73 -1.85
N VAL A 115 15.06 -7.85 -2.01
CA VAL A 115 15.46 -8.72 -0.90
C VAL A 115 16.20 -7.95 0.20
N GLY A 116 17.05 -6.99 -0.18
CA GLY A 116 17.86 -6.21 0.75
C GLY A 116 17.11 -5.12 1.54
N GLY A 117 15.82 -4.86 1.25
CA GLY A 117 15.13 -3.70 1.83
C GLY A 117 13.62 -3.82 2.05
N CYS A 118 12.96 -4.77 1.38
CA CYS A 118 11.50 -4.81 1.28
C CYS A 118 10.86 -6.09 1.82
N VAL A 119 11.64 -7.15 2.03
CA VAL A 119 11.12 -8.44 2.52
C VAL A 119 10.96 -8.41 4.05
N PHE A 120 9.99 -7.60 4.49
CA PHE A 120 9.55 -7.47 5.87
C PHE A 120 8.04 -7.56 5.89
N HIS A 121 7.47 -8.26 6.87
CA HIS A 121 6.04 -8.56 6.94
C HIS A 121 5.15 -7.34 6.64
N GLY A 122 5.26 -6.26 7.43
CA GLY A 122 4.46 -5.06 7.21
C GLY A 122 4.78 -4.26 5.94
N ILE A 123 5.99 -4.38 5.38
CA ILE A 123 6.28 -3.75 4.07
C ILE A 123 5.56 -4.53 2.96
N ILE A 124 5.56 -5.86 3.04
CA ILE A 124 4.85 -6.70 2.07
C ILE A 124 3.35 -6.45 2.17
N GLU A 125 2.78 -6.39 3.38
CA GLU A 125 1.37 -6.02 3.57
C GLU A 125 1.05 -4.65 2.95
N HIS A 126 1.92 -3.65 3.13
CA HIS A 126 1.76 -2.32 2.53
C HIS A 126 1.70 -2.38 0.98
N GLU A 127 2.63 -3.07 0.34
CA GLU A 127 2.63 -3.22 -1.14
C GLU A 127 1.45 -4.05 -1.66
N LEU A 128 1.01 -5.04 -0.87
CA LEU A 128 -0.20 -5.80 -1.16
C LEU A 128 -1.45 -4.92 -1.04
N LEU A 129 -1.54 -4.03 -0.04
CA LEU A 129 -2.65 -3.07 0.08
C LEU A 129 -2.73 -2.11 -1.11
N HIS A 130 -1.59 -1.62 -1.60
CA HIS A 130 -1.56 -0.88 -2.87
C HIS A 130 -2.19 -1.72 -3.98
N SER A 131 -1.77 -2.97 -4.15
CA SER A 131 -2.34 -3.87 -5.19
C SER A 131 -3.84 -4.14 -5.03
N LEU A 132 -4.37 -4.00 -3.80
CA LEU A 132 -5.80 -4.11 -3.50
C LEU A 132 -6.60 -2.83 -3.75
N GLY A 133 -5.93 -1.70 -4.02
CA GLY A 133 -6.56 -0.43 -4.39
C GLY A 133 -6.44 0.67 -3.34
N PHE A 134 -5.58 0.52 -2.33
CA PHE A 134 -5.42 1.52 -1.28
C PHE A 134 -4.30 2.52 -1.59
N HIS A 135 -4.62 3.79 -1.42
CA HIS A 135 -3.64 4.89 -1.43
C HIS A 135 -3.15 5.19 -0.01
N HIS A 136 -2.14 6.05 0.09
CA HIS A 136 -1.61 6.48 1.38
C HIS A 136 -2.59 7.28 2.23
N GLU A 137 -2.53 7.05 3.54
CA GLU A 137 -3.41 7.69 4.52
C GLU A 137 -3.24 9.21 4.57
N HIS A 138 -2.00 9.70 4.48
CA HIS A 138 -1.69 11.14 4.54
C HIS A 138 -2.16 11.93 3.30
N THR A 139 -2.71 11.24 2.28
CA THR A 139 -3.25 11.85 1.07
C THR A 139 -4.78 11.88 1.04
N ARG A 140 -5.46 11.40 2.09
CA ARG A 140 -6.92 11.45 2.18
C ARG A 140 -7.48 12.85 2.00
N SER A 141 -8.70 12.92 1.45
CA SER A 141 -9.47 14.15 1.26
C SER A 141 -9.71 14.97 2.53
N ASP A 142 -9.70 14.33 3.70
CA ASP A 142 -9.91 14.93 5.02
C ASP A 142 -8.63 15.11 5.85
N ARG A 143 -7.45 14.81 5.28
CA ARG A 143 -6.19 14.71 6.04
C ARG A 143 -5.79 15.99 6.78
N ASP A 144 -6.16 17.17 6.28
CA ASP A 144 -5.83 18.46 6.91
C ASP A 144 -6.56 18.68 8.25
N GLN A 145 -7.52 17.82 8.62
CA GLN A 145 -8.14 17.81 9.96
C GLN A 145 -7.27 17.06 11.00
N TYR A 146 -6.30 16.28 10.55
CA TYR A 146 -5.55 15.31 11.36
C TYR A 146 -4.04 15.52 11.30
N ILE A 147 -3.52 16.01 10.18
CA ILE A 147 -2.09 16.28 10.02
C ILE A 147 -1.87 17.65 9.42
N TRP A 148 -0.75 18.26 9.82
CA TRP A 148 -0.19 19.44 9.19
C TRP A 148 1.01 19.05 8.34
N ILE A 149 1.07 19.56 7.10
CA ILE A 149 2.21 19.37 6.20
C ILE A 149 3.16 20.55 6.28
N ASN A 150 4.39 20.29 6.71
CA ASN A 150 5.48 21.27 6.71
C ASN A 150 6.11 21.35 5.31
N TRP A 151 5.45 22.05 4.39
CA TRP A 151 5.90 22.20 2.99
C TRP A 151 7.32 22.73 2.85
N GLN A 152 7.78 23.57 3.78
CA GLN A 152 9.15 24.12 3.78
C GLN A 152 10.22 23.04 4.00
N ASN A 153 9.87 21.91 4.61
CA ASN A 153 10.77 20.79 4.86
C ASN A 153 10.73 19.76 3.72
N ILE A 154 9.97 19.99 2.64
CA ILE A 154 9.79 19.05 1.54
C ILE A 154 10.51 19.59 0.28
N PRO A 155 11.30 18.77 -0.43
CA PRO A 155 11.92 19.17 -1.68
C PRO A 155 10.83 19.48 -2.70
N GLN A 156 10.98 20.56 -3.47
CA GLN A 156 10.00 20.95 -4.48
C GLN A 156 9.68 19.81 -5.46
N ALA A 157 10.69 19.02 -5.84
CA ALA A 157 10.52 17.84 -6.70
C ALA A 157 9.62 16.76 -6.10
N SER A 158 9.54 16.64 -4.77
CA SER A 158 8.75 15.63 -4.05
C SER A 158 7.42 16.17 -3.51
N ALA A 159 7.11 17.46 -3.66
CA ALA A 159 5.89 18.07 -3.10
C ALA A 159 4.59 17.43 -3.62
N HIS A 160 4.63 16.88 -4.83
CA HIS A 160 3.48 16.16 -5.41
C HIS A 160 3.10 14.90 -4.60
N ASN A 161 4.03 14.29 -3.85
CA ASN A 161 3.79 13.11 -3.00
C ASN A 161 2.95 13.40 -1.74
N PHE A 162 2.66 14.67 -1.48
CA PHE A 162 1.89 15.12 -0.32
C PHE A 162 0.58 15.79 -0.74
N GLN A 163 0.23 15.78 -2.03
CA GLN A 163 -1.02 16.37 -2.50
C GLN A 163 -2.20 15.50 -2.08
N ILE A 164 -3.29 16.16 -1.69
CA ILE A 164 -4.54 15.48 -1.36
C ILE A 164 -5.11 14.82 -2.62
N LYS A 165 -5.68 13.62 -2.43
CA LYS A 165 -6.45 12.91 -3.45
C LYS A 165 -7.95 13.01 -3.16
N ASP A 166 -8.74 12.91 -4.22
CA ASP A 166 -10.18 12.65 -4.14
C ASP A 166 -10.40 11.18 -3.74
N THR A 167 -10.34 10.90 -2.44
CA THR A 167 -10.41 9.55 -1.88
C THR A 167 -11.83 9.15 -1.48
N ASN A 168 -12.20 7.90 -1.75
CA ASN A 168 -13.32 7.25 -1.08
C ASN A 168 -12.85 6.73 0.29
N ASN A 169 -13.21 7.46 1.35
CA ASN A 169 -12.80 7.16 2.71
C ASN A 169 -13.53 5.96 3.35
N LEU A 170 -14.46 5.32 2.61
CA LEU A 170 -15.24 4.15 3.03
C LEU A 170 -15.95 4.33 4.38
N ASN A 171 -16.32 5.58 4.72
CA ASN A 171 -16.87 5.95 6.02
C ASN A 171 -16.05 5.37 7.19
N THR A 172 -14.73 5.46 7.09
CA THR A 172 -13.80 5.10 8.18
C THR A 172 -13.09 6.35 8.68
N PRO A 173 -12.76 6.40 9.99
CA PRO A 173 -11.98 7.50 10.53
C PRO A 173 -10.58 7.52 9.92
N TYR A 174 -9.91 8.66 10.05
CA TYR A 174 -8.49 8.80 9.77
C TYR A 174 -7.68 7.96 10.77
N ASP A 175 -6.69 7.22 10.28
CA ASP A 175 -5.91 6.29 11.08
C ASP A 175 -4.42 6.61 11.05
N TYR A 176 -3.93 7.26 12.10
CA TYR A 176 -2.50 7.51 12.30
C TYR A 176 -1.65 6.23 12.31
N ASN A 177 -2.24 5.10 12.73
CA ASN A 177 -1.56 3.82 12.86
C ASN A 177 -1.65 2.97 11.58
N SER A 178 -2.29 3.48 10.52
CA SER A 178 -2.40 2.78 9.25
C SER A 178 -1.01 2.44 8.71
N ILE A 179 -0.84 1.23 8.19
CA ILE A 179 0.38 0.81 7.51
C ILE A 179 0.63 1.66 6.26
N MET A 180 -0.42 2.29 5.73
CA MET A 180 -0.41 3.19 4.57
C MET A 180 -0.06 4.63 4.95
N HIS A 181 0.20 4.94 6.22
CA HIS A 181 0.61 6.29 6.63
C HIS A 181 2.12 6.47 6.43
N TYR A 182 2.54 7.64 5.94
CA TYR A 182 3.94 8.05 5.96
C TYR A 182 4.45 8.33 7.37
N GLY A 183 5.76 8.14 7.58
CA GLY A 183 6.43 8.61 8.79
C GLY A 183 6.65 10.12 8.79
N ARG A 184 6.88 10.69 9.97
CA ARG A 184 7.07 12.13 10.23
C ARG A 184 8.13 12.81 9.36
N THR A 185 9.19 12.09 8.98
CA THR A 185 10.32 12.63 8.21
C THR A 185 10.35 12.15 6.76
N ALA A 186 9.21 11.69 6.22
CA ALA A 186 9.11 11.29 4.81
C ALA A 186 9.55 12.43 3.88
N PHE A 187 10.39 12.11 2.88
CA PHE A 187 10.94 13.07 1.90
C PHE A 187 11.63 14.32 2.46
N THR A 188 11.98 14.38 3.75
CA THR A 188 12.54 15.62 4.33
C THR A 188 13.81 16.10 3.64
N ILE A 189 13.94 17.42 3.42
CA ILE A 189 15.17 18.04 2.90
C ILE A 189 16.30 18.06 3.93
N THR A 190 15.99 17.94 5.22
CA THR A 190 16.95 18.07 6.31
C THR A 190 16.75 16.96 7.32
N TYR A 191 17.83 16.26 7.66
CA TYR A 191 17.79 15.15 8.61
C TYR A 191 17.17 15.59 9.95
N GLY A 192 16.16 14.84 10.40
CA GLY A 192 15.47 15.10 11.67
C GLY A 192 14.31 16.10 11.59
N MET A 193 14.15 16.81 10.47
CA MET A 193 13.03 17.74 10.30
C MET A 193 11.76 17.01 9.86
N GLU A 194 10.65 17.30 10.54
CA GLU A 194 9.35 16.70 10.25
C GLU A 194 8.68 17.37 9.05
N THR A 195 8.22 16.56 8.10
CA THR A 195 7.37 16.95 6.97
C THR A 195 5.89 16.77 7.28
N ILE A 196 5.55 15.83 8.18
CA ILE A 196 4.17 15.56 8.63
C ILE A 196 4.12 15.65 10.14
N VAL A 197 3.21 16.49 10.66
CA VAL A 197 2.98 16.69 12.09
C VAL A 197 1.53 16.37 12.43
N PRO A 198 1.25 15.36 13.28
CA PRO A 198 -0.11 15.09 13.75
C PRO A 198 -0.71 16.25 14.55
N ILE A 199 -2.02 16.46 14.43
CA ILE A 199 -2.78 17.47 15.16
C ILE A 199 -4.07 16.87 15.75
N PRO A 200 -4.59 17.39 16.87
CA PRO A 200 -4.02 18.46 17.69
C PRO A 200 -2.84 17.99 18.55
N ASN A 201 -2.61 16.68 18.67
CA ASN A 201 -1.53 16.13 19.48
C ASN A 201 -0.32 15.74 18.60
N PRO A 202 0.78 16.53 18.60
CA PRO A 202 1.95 16.26 17.80
C PRO A 202 2.78 15.06 18.28
N LEU A 203 2.40 14.36 19.35
CA LEU A 203 3.11 13.18 19.86
C LEU A 203 2.55 11.85 19.34
N VAL A 204 1.41 11.86 18.63
CA VAL A 204 0.79 10.65 18.07
C VAL A 204 1.75 9.97 17.07
N GLN A 205 2.00 8.68 17.24
CA GLN A 205 2.93 7.97 16.34
C GLN A 205 2.31 7.75 14.96
N ILE A 206 3.12 7.88 13.91
CA ILE A 206 2.73 7.67 12.50
C ILE A 206 3.86 6.96 11.74
N GLY A 207 3.51 6.20 10.71
CA GLY A 207 4.47 5.54 9.83
C GLY A 207 4.96 4.18 10.31
N GLN A 208 4.16 3.49 11.13
CA GLN A 208 4.43 2.11 11.52
C GLN A 208 4.47 1.18 10.29
N ARG A 209 5.25 0.10 10.37
CA ARG A 209 5.41 -0.94 9.33
C ARG A 209 5.50 -2.33 9.97
N GLN A 210 4.78 -2.54 11.06
CA GLN A 210 4.75 -3.81 11.79
C GLN A 210 3.70 -4.75 11.22
N GLU A 211 2.45 -4.30 11.19
CA GLU A 211 1.28 -5.05 10.69
C GLU A 211 0.15 -4.10 10.28
N LEU A 212 -0.88 -4.63 9.61
CA LEU A 212 -2.11 -3.90 9.31
C LEU A 212 -2.83 -3.44 10.58
N SER A 213 -3.30 -2.20 10.56
CA SER A 213 -4.20 -1.72 11.61
C SER A 213 -5.60 -2.33 11.48
N ASP A 214 -6.39 -2.27 12.54
CA ASP A 214 -7.80 -2.70 12.50
C ASP A 214 -8.60 -1.90 11.45
N ILE A 215 -8.26 -0.62 11.23
CA ILE A 215 -8.93 0.22 10.24
C ILE A 215 -8.48 -0.16 8.82
N ASP A 216 -7.20 -0.54 8.61
CA ASP A 216 -6.74 -1.08 7.33
C ASP A 216 -7.56 -2.32 6.95
N ILE A 217 -7.71 -3.27 7.88
CA ILE A 217 -8.52 -4.49 7.72
C ILE A 217 -9.99 -4.15 7.47
N GLN A 218 -10.56 -3.24 8.26
CA GLN A 218 -11.94 -2.79 8.09
C GLN A 218 -12.17 -2.21 6.69
N ARG A 219 -11.21 -1.44 6.17
CA ARG A 219 -11.31 -0.85 4.83
C ARG A 219 -11.23 -1.89 3.73
N ILE A 220 -10.38 -2.91 3.85
CA ILE A 220 -10.39 -4.06 2.93
C ILE A 220 -11.77 -4.71 2.92
N ASN A 221 -12.30 -5.01 4.11
CA ASN A 221 -13.60 -5.65 4.26
C ASN A 221 -14.75 -4.81 3.70
N LYS A 222 -14.73 -3.49 3.87
CA LYS A 222 -15.71 -2.58 3.27
C LYS A 222 -15.56 -2.46 1.76
N LEU A 223 -14.33 -2.36 1.25
CA LEU A 223 -14.07 -2.19 -0.19
C LEU A 223 -14.49 -3.42 -0.98
N TYR A 224 -14.26 -4.62 -0.44
CA TYR A 224 -14.60 -5.90 -1.06
C TYR A 224 -15.89 -6.51 -0.51
N GLU A 225 -16.61 -5.78 0.32
CA GLU A 225 -17.90 -6.18 0.91
C GLU A 225 -17.85 -7.56 1.58
N CYS A 226 -16.75 -7.87 2.27
CA CYS A 226 -16.57 -9.15 2.93
C CYS A 226 -17.71 -9.37 3.94
N GLY A 227 -18.48 -10.46 3.78
CA GLY A 227 -19.66 -10.73 4.62
C GLY A 227 -19.29 -11.00 6.09
N GLU A 228 -20.28 -10.96 6.99
CA GLU A 228 -20.10 -11.12 8.45
C GLU A 228 -19.49 -12.47 8.88
N HIS A 229 -19.41 -13.46 8.00
CA HIS A 229 -18.88 -14.79 8.30
C HIS A 229 -17.34 -14.88 8.40
N ILE A 230 -16.61 -13.76 8.27
CA ILE A 230 -15.13 -13.76 8.20
C ILE A 230 -14.49 -13.13 9.44
N THR A 231 -15.26 -12.60 10.39
CA THR A 231 -14.74 -12.30 11.72
C THR A 231 -14.63 -13.59 12.54
N PRO A 232 -13.44 -13.99 13.01
CA PRO A 232 -13.36 -14.94 14.11
C PRO A 232 -14.05 -14.28 15.33
N MET A 233 -14.92 -15.03 16.00
CA MET A 233 -15.36 -14.68 17.36
C MET A 233 -14.18 -14.63 18.32
#